data_AF-A0A975JE69-F1
#
_entry.id   AF-A0A975JE69-F1
#
_cell.length_a   1.000
_cell.length_b   1.000
_cell.length_c   1.000
_cell.angle_alpha   90.00
_cell.angle_beta   90.00
_cell.angle_gamma   90.00
#
_symmetry.space_group_name_H-M   'P 1'
#
loop_
_entity.id
_entity.type
_entity.pdbx_description
1 polymer ?
#
loop_
_entity_poly.entity_id
_entity_poly.type
_entity_poly.pdbx_seq_one_letter_code
_entity_poly.pdbx_strand_id
1 'polypeptide(L)'
;MQNDDAFANGAHIDGAEAYPPRWAAQAAAFRDALGARAQVGVSYGPSSRQTFDIFQPEGVARGTLIFVHGGYWKAFDQSSWSHLAAGALAKGWAVAMPGYDLCPNVRISEITAQIALAVQAIALRSMGPLALAGHSAGGHLVCRMTDPLVLDAETRGRITALAPISPVADLAPLMQTSMNETLRIDAAEAAAESPVNMQPPHGLQVSVWVGADERPVFVEQAQALGRGWGARCHLVEERHHFDVIDALEDPESDLLAALLS
;
A
#
# COMPACT_ATOMS: atom_id res chain seq x y z
N MET A 1 -5.01 -25.55 5.40
CA MET A 1 -5.35 -25.69 3.95
C MET A 1 -4.07 -25.75 3.11
N GLN A 2 -4.16 -26.00 1.81
CA GLN A 2 -3.03 -26.31 0.93
C GLN A 2 -1.97 -25.19 0.86
N ASN A 3 -2.38 -23.92 0.96
CA ASN A 3 -1.50 -22.76 0.77
C ASN A 3 -1.19 -21.96 2.05
N ASP A 4 -1.62 -22.41 3.23
CA ASP A 4 -1.52 -21.61 4.46
C ASP A 4 -0.08 -21.25 4.80
N ASP A 5 0.83 -22.24 4.76
CA ASP A 5 2.23 -21.97 5.06
C ASP A 5 2.82 -21.02 4.03
N ALA A 6 2.56 -21.18 2.74
CA ALA A 6 3.12 -20.31 1.70
C ALA A 6 2.84 -18.82 1.94
N PHE A 7 1.65 -18.48 2.46
CA PHE A 7 1.23 -17.11 2.76
C PHE A 7 1.47 -16.68 4.22
N ALA A 8 2.09 -17.52 5.05
CA ALA A 8 2.43 -17.16 6.43
C ALA A 8 3.74 -16.36 6.48
N ASN A 9 3.67 -15.02 6.38
CA ASN A 9 4.85 -14.15 6.47
C ASN A 9 5.55 -14.23 7.82
N GLY A 10 4.86 -13.87 8.90
CA GLY A 10 5.45 -13.78 10.23
C GLY A 10 5.92 -15.12 10.82
N ALA A 11 5.47 -16.26 10.28
CA ALA A 11 5.92 -17.58 10.76
C ALA A 11 7.37 -17.89 10.38
N HIS A 12 7.94 -17.15 9.42
CA HIS A 12 9.30 -17.35 8.88
C HIS A 12 10.17 -16.11 9.04
N ILE A 13 9.78 -15.19 9.92
CA ILE A 13 10.56 -13.98 10.26
C ILE A 13 10.91 -14.06 11.74
N ASP A 14 12.20 -14.01 12.06
CA ASP A 14 12.67 -14.01 13.44
C ASP A 14 12.17 -12.76 14.18
N GLY A 15 11.52 -12.95 15.32
CA GLY A 15 10.95 -11.86 16.12
C GLY A 15 9.79 -11.12 15.43
N ALA A 16 9.08 -11.78 14.50
CA ALA A 16 7.91 -11.24 13.81
C ALA A 16 6.89 -10.56 14.73
N GLU A 17 6.68 -11.10 15.93
CA GLU A 17 5.75 -10.58 16.93
C GLU A 17 6.14 -9.21 17.50
N ALA A 18 7.42 -8.83 17.40
CA ALA A 18 7.91 -7.54 17.87
C ALA A 18 7.62 -6.40 16.87
N TYR A 19 7.30 -6.72 15.60
CA TYR A 19 7.07 -5.71 14.56
C TYR A 19 5.81 -4.86 14.81
N PRO A 20 4.61 -5.44 15.05
CA PRO A 20 3.42 -4.61 15.26
C PRO A 20 3.53 -3.63 16.44
N PRO A 21 4.00 -4.01 17.63
CA PRO A 21 4.23 -3.07 18.72
C PRO A 21 5.25 -1.98 18.36
N ARG A 22 6.33 -2.35 17.66
CA ARG A 22 7.38 -1.42 17.21
C ARG A 22 6.82 -0.37 16.25
N TRP A 23 6.09 -0.79 15.22
CA TRP A 23 5.46 0.09 14.24
C TRP A 23 4.49 1.06 14.89
N ALA A 24 3.61 0.57 15.78
CA ALA A 24 2.67 1.40 16.51
C ALA A 24 3.38 2.46 17.37
N ALA A 25 4.43 2.07 18.08
CA ALA A 25 5.22 3.00 18.89
C ALA A 25 5.95 4.05 18.04
N GLN A 26 6.60 3.64 16.95
CA GLN A 26 7.28 4.56 16.03
C GLN A 26 6.31 5.52 15.37
N ALA A 27 5.16 5.04 14.90
CA ALA A 27 4.14 5.88 14.27
C ALA A 27 3.55 6.89 15.26
N ALA A 28 3.27 6.49 16.51
CA ALA A 28 2.81 7.41 17.54
C ALA A 28 3.85 8.50 17.84
N ALA A 29 5.10 8.11 18.09
CA ALA A 29 6.20 9.05 18.35
C ALA A 29 6.42 10.02 17.17
N PHE A 30 6.29 9.53 15.94
CA PHE A 30 6.41 10.36 14.73
C PHE A 30 5.29 11.41 14.64
N ARG A 31 4.04 11.03 14.90
CA ARG A 31 2.91 11.97 14.90
C ARG A 31 3.08 13.05 15.98
N ASP A 32 3.50 12.65 17.18
CA ASP A 32 3.75 13.58 18.29
C ASP A 32 4.86 14.58 17.94
N ALA A 33 5.94 14.11 17.29
CA ALA A 33 7.05 14.95 16.87
C ALA A 33 6.67 15.96 15.76
N LEU A 34 5.72 15.62 14.87
CA LEU A 34 5.27 16.52 13.80
C LEU A 34 4.35 17.66 14.30
N GLY A 35 3.64 17.46 15.41
CA GLY A 35 2.69 18.43 15.94
C GLY A 35 1.63 18.83 14.91
N ALA A 36 1.46 20.14 14.67
CA ALA A 36 0.43 20.67 13.77
C ALA A 36 0.58 20.23 12.30
N ARG A 37 1.75 19.71 11.89
CA ARG A 37 1.96 19.15 10.54
C ARG A 37 1.36 17.76 10.37
N ALA A 38 0.92 17.10 11.45
CA ALA A 38 0.18 15.85 11.41
C ALA A 38 -1.32 16.11 11.64
N GLN A 39 -2.13 15.89 10.61
CA GLN A 39 -3.59 15.92 10.72
C GLN A 39 -4.09 14.47 10.66
N VAL A 40 -4.71 14.00 11.73
CA VAL A 40 -5.15 12.61 11.88
C VAL A 40 -6.66 12.47 11.75
N GLY A 41 -7.13 11.33 11.25
CA GLY A 41 -8.55 10.98 11.25
C GLY A 41 -9.43 11.83 10.33
N VAL A 42 -8.89 12.35 9.22
CA VAL A 42 -9.67 13.11 8.24
C VAL A 42 -10.63 12.15 7.53
N SER A 43 -11.94 12.33 7.72
CA SER A 43 -12.94 11.46 7.10
C SER A 43 -12.99 11.61 5.58
N TYR A 44 -13.09 10.49 4.88
CA TYR A 44 -13.39 10.40 3.45
C TYR A 44 -14.67 9.60 3.17
N GLY A 45 -15.24 8.96 4.19
CA GLY A 45 -16.43 8.13 4.05
C GLY A 45 -17.16 7.90 5.37
N PRO A 46 -18.26 7.13 5.34
CA PRO A 46 -19.20 7.04 6.47
C PRO A 46 -18.75 6.16 7.64
N SER A 47 -17.84 5.21 7.44
CA SER A 47 -17.37 4.35 8.52
C SER A 47 -16.29 5.02 9.37
N SER A 48 -16.12 4.58 10.61
CA SER A 48 -15.04 5.07 11.48
C SER A 48 -13.63 4.73 10.98
N ARG A 49 -13.50 3.77 10.06
CA ARG A 49 -12.23 3.38 9.44
C ARG A 49 -11.98 4.11 8.12
N GLN A 50 -13.00 4.71 7.54
CA GLN A 50 -12.90 5.53 6.32
C GLN A 50 -12.39 6.94 6.65
N THR A 51 -11.18 6.95 7.20
CA THR A 51 -10.40 8.14 7.55
C THR A 51 -8.98 8.01 7.00
N PHE A 52 -8.30 9.12 6.78
CA PHE A 52 -6.87 9.14 6.48
C PHE A 52 -6.14 10.12 7.38
N ASP A 53 -4.87 9.82 7.64
CA ASP A 53 -3.94 10.78 8.23
C ASP A 53 -3.18 11.48 7.09
N ILE A 54 -2.88 12.77 7.25
CA ILE A 54 -2.07 13.53 6.29
C ILE A 54 -0.98 14.31 7.02
N PHE A 55 0.25 14.15 6.54
CA PHE A 55 1.46 14.73 7.09
C PHE A 55 2.02 15.75 6.09
N GLN A 56 2.30 16.96 6.57
CA GLN A 56 2.81 18.05 5.75
C GLN A 56 4.33 18.20 5.91
N PRO A 57 5.08 18.46 4.83
CA PRO A 57 6.49 18.80 4.92
C PRO A 57 6.64 20.20 5.52
N GLU A 58 7.88 20.62 5.75
CA GLU A 58 8.15 22.04 5.93
C GLU A 58 7.95 22.79 4.60
N GLY A 59 7.29 23.94 4.65
CA GLY A 59 6.99 24.73 3.45
C GLY A 59 5.81 24.18 2.64
N VAL A 60 5.83 24.46 1.33
CA VAL A 60 4.76 24.06 0.40
C VAL A 60 5.08 22.69 -0.18
N ALA A 61 4.14 21.75 -0.06
CA ALA A 61 4.29 20.41 -0.61
C ALA A 61 4.43 20.44 -2.15
N ARG A 62 5.41 19.70 -2.66
CA ARG A 62 5.67 19.53 -4.11
C ARG A 62 4.68 18.58 -4.79
N GLY A 63 4.09 17.68 -4.01
CA GLY A 63 3.12 16.68 -4.41
C GLY A 63 2.67 15.89 -3.18
N THR A 64 1.90 14.82 -3.39
CA THR A 64 1.45 13.95 -2.30
C THR A 64 1.75 12.49 -2.58
N LEU A 65 2.50 11.84 -1.69
CA LEU A 65 2.65 10.40 -1.63
C LEU A 65 1.48 9.83 -0.83
N ILE A 66 0.73 8.89 -1.40
CA ILE A 66 -0.30 8.16 -0.68
C ILE A 66 0.23 6.76 -0.39
N PHE A 67 0.34 6.40 0.88
CA PHE A 67 0.76 5.08 1.32
C PHE A 67 -0.43 4.27 1.83
N VAL A 68 -0.73 3.14 1.19
CA VAL A 68 -1.81 2.22 1.60
C VAL A 68 -1.19 1.02 2.34
N HIS A 69 -1.65 0.79 3.57
CA HIS A 69 -1.08 -0.23 4.43
C HIS A 69 -1.47 -1.67 4.05
N GLY A 70 -0.74 -2.64 4.61
CA GLY A 70 -1.00 -4.08 4.44
C GLY A 70 -1.92 -4.68 5.51
N GLY A 71 -1.84 -6.00 5.68
CA GLY A 71 -2.65 -6.73 6.69
C GLY A 71 -3.68 -7.71 6.12
N TYR A 72 -3.50 -8.16 4.87
CA TYR A 72 -4.42 -9.08 4.20
C TYR A 72 -5.88 -8.61 4.21
N TRP A 73 -6.13 -7.29 4.11
CA TRP A 73 -7.48 -6.71 4.16
C TRP A 73 -8.30 -7.06 5.42
N LYS A 74 -7.69 -7.65 6.45
CA LYS A 74 -8.36 -8.16 7.67
C LYS A 74 -7.71 -7.69 8.97
N ALA A 75 -6.65 -6.90 8.90
CA ALA A 75 -5.88 -6.46 10.05
C ALA A 75 -5.28 -5.06 9.86
N PHE A 76 -4.86 -4.48 10.97
CA PHE A 76 -4.25 -3.14 11.11
C PHE A 76 -5.18 -1.98 10.76
N ASP A 77 -4.67 -0.77 10.95
CA ASP A 77 -5.24 0.50 10.51
C ASP A 77 -4.08 1.48 10.21
N GLN A 78 -4.38 2.68 9.73
CA GLN A 78 -3.36 3.65 9.32
C GLN A 78 -2.42 4.11 10.45
N SER A 79 -2.81 3.93 11.72
CA SER A 79 -2.09 4.49 12.87
C SER A 79 -0.75 3.79 13.16
N SER A 80 -0.47 2.66 12.53
CA SER A 80 0.79 1.92 12.71
C SER A 80 1.91 2.34 11.74
N TRP A 81 1.65 3.23 10.78
CA TRP A 81 2.56 3.41 9.63
C TRP A 81 3.10 4.83 9.47
N SER A 82 2.69 5.77 10.32
CA SER A 82 2.99 7.21 10.13
C SER A 82 4.48 7.52 10.00
N HIS A 83 5.36 6.76 10.67
CA HIS A 83 6.80 6.93 10.60
C HIS A 83 7.36 6.77 9.16
N LEU A 84 6.71 5.96 8.31
CA LEU A 84 7.07 5.78 6.90
C LEU A 84 6.90 7.05 6.06
N ALA A 85 6.31 8.12 6.60
CA ALA A 85 6.25 9.40 5.93
C ALA A 85 7.61 10.15 5.93
N ALA A 86 8.54 9.78 6.82
CA ALA A 86 9.72 10.57 7.14
C ALA A 86 10.55 10.97 5.90
N GLY A 87 10.89 10.00 5.04
CA GLY A 87 11.75 10.26 3.89
C GLY A 87 11.08 11.16 2.84
N ALA A 88 9.79 10.94 2.57
CA ALA A 88 9.03 11.75 1.62
C ALA A 88 8.81 13.18 2.12
N LEU A 89 8.53 13.37 3.42
CA LEU A 89 8.47 14.70 4.03
C LEU A 89 9.80 15.44 3.90
N ALA A 90 10.93 14.76 4.11
CA ALA A 90 12.26 15.35 3.96
C ALA A 90 12.59 15.77 2.51
N LYS A 91 11.95 15.15 1.51
CA LYS A 91 12.02 15.56 0.09
C LYS A 91 10.98 16.61 -0.31
N GLY A 92 10.21 17.13 0.64
CA GLY A 92 9.22 18.19 0.42
C GLY A 92 7.89 17.70 -0.14
N TRP A 93 7.56 16.41 0.01
CA TRP A 93 6.26 15.85 -0.37
C TRP A 93 5.36 15.73 0.86
N ALA A 94 4.06 15.97 0.70
CA ALA A 94 3.09 15.57 1.70
C ALA A 94 2.87 14.06 1.64
N VAL A 95 2.47 13.46 2.76
CA VAL A 95 2.16 12.02 2.82
C VAL A 95 0.77 11.81 3.39
N ALA A 96 -0.06 11.05 2.70
CA ALA A 96 -1.38 10.66 3.18
C ALA A 96 -1.47 9.14 3.36
N MET A 97 -2.10 8.70 4.44
CA MET A 97 -2.24 7.28 4.80
C MET A 97 -3.70 6.97 5.11
N PRO A 98 -4.46 6.43 4.14
CA PRO A 98 -5.84 6.04 4.37
C PRO A 98 -5.94 4.73 5.17
N GLY A 99 -6.88 4.71 6.11
CA GLY A 99 -7.47 3.48 6.62
C GLY A 99 -8.55 2.97 5.65
N TYR A 100 -9.10 1.80 5.96
CA TYR A 100 -10.20 1.18 5.22
C TYR A 100 -10.90 0.12 6.09
N ASP A 101 -12.15 -0.20 5.77
CA ASP A 101 -12.89 -1.27 6.44
C ASP A 101 -12.26 -2.64 6.14
N LEU A 102 -12.50 -3.63 7.01
CA LEU A 102 -11.82 -4.91 6.95
C LEU A 102 -12.78 -6.07 6.66
N CYS A 103 -12.29 -7.10 5.98
CA CYS A 103 -12.96 -8.39 5.93
C CYS A 103 -13.09 -8.97 7.35
N PRO A 104 -14.21 -9.66 7.69
CA PRO A 104 -15.31 -10.08 6.81
C PRO A 104 -16.45 -9.06 6.71
N ASN A 105 -16.32 -7.85 7.30
CA ASN A 105 -17.41 -6.87 7.33
C ASN A 105 -17.70 -6.29 5.94
N VAL A 106 -16.69 -6.26 5.08
CA VAL A 106 -16.77 -5.85 3.68
C VAL A 106 -16.00 -6.84 2.80
N ARG A 107 -16.31 -6.85 1.50
CA ARG A 107 -15.59 -7.56 0.43
C ARG A 107 -14.32 -6.81 0.02
N ILE A 108 -13.39 -7.47 -0.67
CA ILE A 108 -12.16 -6.80 -1.14
C ILE A 108 -12.50 -5.75 -2.19
N SER A 109 -13.48 -6.01 -3.06
CA SER A 109 -13.96 -5.04 -4.04
C SER A 109 -14.55 -3.77 -3.39
N GLU A 110 -15.20 -3.90 -2.24
CA GLU A 110 -15.67 -2.76 -1.45
C GLU A 110 -14.48 -1.97 -0.86
N ILE A 111 -13.42 -2.64 -0.40
CA ILE A 111 -12.19 -1.99 0.07
C ILE A 111 -11.51 -1.24 -1.09
N THR A 112 -11.44 -1.84 -2.29
CA THR A 112 -10.95 -1.17 -3.50
C THR A 112 -11.73 0.14 -3.77
N ALA A 113 -13.06 0.11 -3.67
CA ALA A 113 -13.88 1.31 -3.83
C ALA A 113 -13.63 2.35 -2.72
N GLN A 114 -13.41 1.92 -1.48
CA GLN A 114 -13.06 2.82 -0.37
C GLN A 114 -11.71 3.52 -0.58
N ILE A 115 -10.70 2.80 -1.08
CA ILE A 115 -9.41 3.41 -1.40
C ILE A 115 -9.54 4.41 -2.55
N ALA A 116 -10.36 4.13 -3.56
CA ALA A 116 -10.64 5.10 -4.63
C ALA A 116 -11.24 6.40 -4.08
N LEU A 117 -12.21 6.30 -3.17
CA LEU A 117 -12.78 7.46 -2.48
C LEU A 117 -11.73 8.22 -1.64
N ALA A 118 -10.85 7.50 -0.94
CA ALA A 118 -9.78 8.10 -0.17
C ALA A 118 -8.79 8.87 -1.06
N VAL A 119 -8.35 8.25 -2.17
CA VAL A 119 -7.43 8.87 -3.14
C VAL A 119 -8.05 10.12 -3.75
N GLN A 120 -9.34 10.09 -4.12
CA GLN A 120 -10.07 11.28 -4.58
C GLN A 120 -10.13 12.37 -3.50
N ALA A 121 -10.47 12.00 -2.26
CA ALA A 121 -10.54 12.95 -1.14
C ALA A 121 -9.18 13.60 -0.82
N ILE A 122 -8.09 12.85 -0.96
CA ILE A 122 -6.71 13.35 -0.80
C ILE A 122 -6.33 14.24 -1.99
N ALA A 123 -6.69 13.84 -3.22
CA ALA A 123 -6.45 14.64 -4.41
C ALA A 123 -7.10 16.02 -4.30
N LEU A 124 -8.35 16.10 -3.85
CA LEU A 124 -9.06 17.37 -3.65
C LEU A 124 -8.41 18.32 -2.61
N ARG A 125 -7.58 17.77 -1.71
CA ARG A 125 -6.89 18.52 -0.65
C ARG A 125 -5.40 18.77 -0.95
N SER A 126 -4.91 18.23 -2.06
CA SER A 126 -3.51 18.31 -2.45
C SER A 126 -3.36 19.02 -3.78
N MET A 127 -2.22 19.67 -3.98
CA MET A 127 -1.82 20.25 -5.25
C MET A 127 -0.70 19.40 -5.87
N GLY A 128 -0.56 19.48 -7.20
CA GLY A 128 0.54 18.82 -7.90
C GLY A 128 0.36 17.31 -8.08
N PRO A 129 1.45 16.59 -8.40
CA PRO A 129 1.43 15.17 -8.68
C PRO A 129 1.09 14.32 -7.46
N LEU A 130 0.50 13.16 -7.73
CA LEU A 130 0.29 12.09 -6.78
C LEU A 130 1.29 10.96 -7.08
N ALA A 131 1.86 10.40 -6.03
CA ALA A 131 2.59 9.14 -6.07
C ALA A 131 1.87 8.14 -5.16
N LEU A 132 1.78 6.89 -5.57
CA LEU A 132 1.12 5.84 -4.76
C LEU A 132 2.14 4.78 -4.36
N ALA A 133 2.19 4.43 -3.09
CA ALA A 133 2.92 3.28 -2.59
C ALA A 133 1.98 2.42 -1.75
N GLY A 134 2.16 1.11 -1.78
CA GLY A 134 1.34 0.24 -0.96
C GLY A 134 2.07 -1.03 -0.60
N HIS A 135 1.87 -1.51 0.62
CA HIS A 135 2.54 -2.71 1.12
C HIS A 135 1.59 -3.90 1.19
N SER A 136 1.99 -5.06 0.65
CA SER A 136 1.23 -6.30 0.76
C SER A 136 -0.18 -6.18 0.16
N ALA A 137 -1.24 -6.31 0.96
CA ALA A 137 -2.61 -5.97 0.59
C ALA A 137 -2.77 -4.50 0.10
N GLY A 138 -2.01 -3.57 0.66
CA GLY A 138 -1.93 -2.19 0.15
C GLY A 138 -1.26 -2.10 -1.21
N GLY A 139 -0.30 -2.97 -1.50
CA GLY A 139 0.36 -3.09 -2.82
C GLY A 139 -0.64 -3.50 -3.89
N HIS A 140 -1.55 -4.42 -3.56
CA HIS A 140 -2.73 -4.72 -4.37
C HIS A 140 -3.60 -3.47 -4.58
N LEU A 141 -4.00 -2.80 -3.50
CA LEU A 141 -4.96 -1.69 -3.56
C LEU A 141 -4.44 -0.52 -4.41
N VAL A 142 -3.15 -0.18 -4.33
CA VAL A 142 -2.57 0.88 -5.18
C VAL A 142 -2.50 0.48 -6.64
N CYS A 143 -2.34 -0.81 -6.97
CA CYS A 143 -2.46 -1.28 -8.36
C CYS A 143 -3.89 -1.05 -8.88
N ARG A 144 -4.91 -1.32 -8.06
CA ARG A 144 -6.32 -1.11 -8.46
C ARG A 144 -6.64 0.34 -8.80
N MET A 145 -5.89 1.30 -8.26
CA MET A 145 -6.10 2.73 -8.53
C MET A 145 -5.73 3.16 -9.95
N THR A 146 -5.14 2.28 -10.75
CA THR A 146 -4.87 2.55 -12.16
C THR A 146 -6.03 2.19 -13.08
N ASP A 147 -7.05 1.50 -12.57
CA ASP A 147 -8.20 1.03 -13.34
C ASP A 147 -9.18 2.19 -13.62
N PRO A 148 -9.48 2.52 -14.89
CA PRO A 148 -10.42 3.59 -15.23
C PRO A 148 -11.86 3.31 -14.81
N LEU A 149 -12.20 2.07 -14.45
CA LEU A 149 -13.52 1.72 -13.89
C LEU A 149 -13.57 1.92 -12.36
N VAL A 150 -12.43 2.09 -11.70
CA VAL A 150 -12.31 2.26 -10.24
C VAL A 150 -12.03 3.72 -9.88
N LEU A 151 -11.12 4.37 -10.58
CA LEU A 151 -10.70 5.75 -10.28
C LEU A 151 -10.95 6.68 -11.48
N ASP A 152 -11.54 7.84 -11.21
CA ASP A 152 -11.89 8.83 -12.22
C ASP A 152 -10.65 9.36 -12.97
N ALA A 153 -10.87 9.85 -14.19
CA ALA A 153 -9.79 10.29 -15.07
C ALA A 153 -9.02 11.51 -14.54
N GLU A 154 -9.67 12.41 -13.79
CA GLU A 154 -9.02 13.61 -13.25
C GLU A 154 -8.02 13.24 -12.17
N THR A 155 -8.45 12.44 -11.19
CA THR A 155 -7.59 11.94 -10.12
C THR A 155 -6.49 11.05 -10.67
N ARG A 156 -6.83 10.10 -11.55
CA ARG A 156 -5.87 9.18 -12.16
C ARG A 156 -4.83 9.91 -13.01
N GLY A 157 -5.20 10.99 -13.69
CA GLY A 157 -4.29 11.82 -14.47
C GLY A 157 -3.24 12.56 -13.64
N ARG A 158 -3.42 12.66 -12.32
CA ARG A 158 -2.41 13.22 -11.40
C ARG A 158 -1.42 12.18 -10.87
N ILE A 159 -1.70 10.88 -11.03
CA ILE A 159 -0.81 9.82 -10.55
C ILE A 159 0.37 9.72 -11.53
N THR A 160 1.57 9.98 -11.02
CA THR A 160 2.82 10.03 -11.80
C THR A 160 3.73 8.84 -11.56
N ALA A 161 3.69 8.28 -10.34
CA ALA A 161 4.47 7.10 -9.96
C ALA A 161 3.67 6.15 -9.07
N LEU A 162 3.99 4.86 -9.18
CA LEU A 162 3.35 3.77 -8.45
C LEU A 162 4.41 2.76 -7.98
N ALA A 163 4.43 2.46 -6.68
CA ALA A 163 5.27 1.42 -6.08
C ALA A 163 4.43 0.39 -5.32
N PRO A 164 4.05 -0.73 -5.95
CA PRO A 164 3.53 -1.89 -5.25
C PRO A 164 4.70 -2.60 -4.54
N ILE A 165 4.67 -2.62 -3.21
CA ILE A 165 5.70 -3.22 -2.36
C ILE A 165 5.15 -4.54 -1.82
N SER A 166 5.81 -5.65 -2.15
CA SER A 166 5.44 -7.02 -1.83
C SER A 166 3.96 -7.32 -2.14
N PRO A 167 3.44 -6.95 -3.32
CA PRO A 167 2.02 -6.95 -3.59
C PRO A 167 1.43 -8.36 -3.62
N VAL A 168 0.18 -8.48 -3.20
CA VAL A 168 -0.65 -9.64 -3.57
C VAL A 168 -1.29 -9.37 -4.93
N ALA A 169 -0.63 -9.78 -6.01
CA ALA A 169 -1.03 -9.44 -7.37
C ALA A 169 -2.07 -10.40 -8.00
N ASP A 170 -2.19 -11.62 -7.47
CA ASP A 170 -3.15 -12.67 -7.81
C ASP A 170 -3.81 -13.16 -6.51
N LEU A 171 -5.12 -12.97 -6.41
CA LEU A 171 -5.93 -13.34 -5.26
C LEU A 171 -6.36 -14.81 -5.32
N ALA A 172 -6.30 -15.47 -6.48
CA ALA A 172 -6.84 -16.81 -6.65
C ALA A 172 -6.22 -17.86 -5.70
N PRO A 173 -4.90 -17.86 -5.43
CA PRO A 173 -4.30 -18.79 -4.49
C PRO A 173 -4.80 -18.64 -3.04
N LEU A 174 -5.28 -17.44 -2.66
CA LEU A 174 -5.81 -17.19 -1.32
C LEU A 174 -7.11 -17.94 -1.05
N MET A 175 -7.87 -18.29 -2.10
CA MET A 175 -9.07 -19.13 -1.95
C MET A 175 -8.77 -20.50 -1.34
N GLN A 176 -7.53 -20.96 -1.44
CA GLN A 176 -7.04 -22.23 -0.88
C GLN A 176 -6.28 -22.06 0.45
N THR A 177 -6.49 -20.92 1.14
CA THR A 177 -5.95 -20.63 2.47
C THR A 177 -7.07 -20.53 3.51
N SER A 178 -6.81 -20.90 4.76
CA SER A 178 -7.73 -20.72 5.90
C SER A 178 -8.12 -19.25 6.09
N MET A 179 -7.30 -18.29 5.64
CA MET A 179 -7.69 -16.88 5.61
C MET A 179 -8.99 -16.66 4.83
N ASN A 180 -9.30 -17.49 3.83
CA ASN A 180 -10.51 -17.34 3.04
C ASN A 180 -11.82 -17.56 3.84
N GLU A 181 -11.77 -18.14 5.04
CA GLU A 181 -12.92 -18.14 5.95
C GLU A 181 -13.33 -16.71 6.36
N THR A 182 -12.34 -15.83 6.47
CA THR A 182 -12.50 -14.39 6.75
C THR A 182 -12.63 -13.60 5.46
N LEU A 183 -11.72 -13.82 4.50
CA LEU A 183 -11.69 -13.03 3.27
C LEU A 183 -12.92 -13.31 2.44
N ARG A 184 -13.40 -14.56 2.35
CA ARG A 184 -14.55 -15.00 1.53
C ARG A 184 -14.44 -14.62 0.06
N ILE A 185 -13.21 -14.68 -0.47
CA ILE A 185 -12.91 -14.51 -1.90
C ILE A 185 -13.52 -15.69 -2.65
N ASP A 186 -14.27 -15.39 -3.70
CA ASP A 186 -14.73 -16.36 -4.70
C ASP A 186 -13.98 -16.16 -6.02
N ALA A 187 -14.23 -17.04 -6.99
CA ALA A 187 -13.54 -17.01 -8.28
C ALA A 187 -13.83 -15.72 -9.08
N ALA A 188 -15.01 -15.12 -8.91
CA ALA A 188 -15.37 -13.90 -9.62
C ALA A 188 -14.63 -12.69 -9.06
N GLU A 189 -14.59 -12.56 -7.73
CA GLU A 189 -13.83 -11.49 -7.08
C GLU A 189 -12.33 -11.67 -7.28
N ALA A 190 -11.80 -12.90 -7.19
CA ALA A 190 -10.39 -13.15 -7.51
C ALA A 190 -10.04 -12.73 -8.94
N ALA A 191 -10.90 -13.03 -9.92
CA ALA A 191 -10.68 -12.62 -11.31
C ALA A 191 -10.73 -11.10 -11.47
N ALA A 192 -11.70 -10.43 -10.85
CA ALA A 192 -11.93 -8.99 -10.99
C ALA A 192 -10.93 -8.12 -10.21
N GLU A 193 -10.49 -8.57 -9.04
CA GLU A 193 -9.65 -7.79 -8.14
C GLU A 193 -8.16 -8.11 -8.24
N SER A 194 -7.71 -9.05 -9.09
CA SER A 194 -6.28 -9.38 -9.22
C SER A 194 -5.54 -8.43 -10.18
N PRO A 195 -4.52 -7.67 -9.72
CA PRO A 195 -3.65 -6.86 -10.58
C PRO A 195 -3.05 -7.58 -11.79
N VAL A 196 -2.73 -8.88 -11.69
CA VAL A 196 -2.20 -9.64 -12.83
C VAL A 196 -3.18 -9.78 -13.99
N ASN A 197 -4.49 -9.60 -13.75
CA ASN A 197 -5.53 -9.64 -14.79
C ASN A 197 -5.83 -8.25 -15.37
N MET A 198 -5.25 -7.19 -14.82
CA MET A 198 -5.47 -5.82 -15.28
C MET A 198 -4.63 -5.50 -16.52
N GLN A 199 -5.10 -4.54 -17.31
CA GLN A 199 -4.28 -3.95 -18.35
C GLN A 199 -3.17 -3.08 -17.72
N PRO A 200 -1.93 -3.15 -18.23
CA PRO A 200 -0.84 -2.32 -17.74
C PRO A 200 -1.19 -0.83 -17.87
N PRO A 201 -0.88 0.01 -16.86
CA PRO A 201 -1.16 1.43 -16.93
C PRO A 201 -0.21 2.12 -17.91
N HIS A 202 -0.73 2.61 -19.04
CA HIS A 202 0.06 3.31 -20.03
C HIS A 202 0.53 4.68 -19.52
N GLY A 203 1.83 4.97 -19.67
CA GLY A 203 2.42 6.27 -19.34
C GLY A 203 2.63 6.53 -17.85
N LEU A 204 2.34 5.56 -16.98
CA LEU A 204 2.60 5.63 -15.54
C LEU A 204 3.95 4.99 -15.22
N GLN A 205 4.76 5.64 -14.39
CA GLN A 205 5.99 5.04 -13.87
C GLN A 205 5.63 4.00 -12.79
N VAL A 206 5.80 2.73 -13.11
CA VAL A 206 5.57 1.62 -12.16
C VAL A 206 6.91 0.96 -11.82
N SER A 207 7.21 0.85 -10.53
CA SER A 207 8.34 0.07 -10.01
C SER A 207 7.84 -0.88 -8.94
N VAL A 208 7.92 -2.18 -9.18
CA VAL A 208 7.48 -3.21 -8.22
C VAL A 208 8.65 -3.54 -7.30
N TRP A 209 8.39 -3.66 -6.00
CA TRP A 209 9.41 -3.94 -4.99
C TRP A 209 9.03 -5.18 -4.19
N VAL A 210 10.01 -5.98 -3.80
CA VAL A 210 9.81 -7.15 -2.92
C VAL A 210 11.13 -7.44 -2.20
N GLY A 211 11.07 -7.84 -0.94
CA GLY A 211 12.26 -8.32 -0.23
C GLY A 211 12.75 -9.64 -0.83
N ALA A 212 14.07 -9.79 -0.99
CA ALA A 212 14.67 -11.01 -1.53
C ALA A 212 14.51 -12.21 -0.57
N ASP A 213 14.43 -11.94 0.75
CA ASP A 213 14.27 -12.94 1.80
C ASP A 213 12.78 -13.19 2.16
N GLU A 214 11.86 -12.75 1.31
CA GLU A 214 10.45 -13.04 1.45
C GLU A 214 10.09 -14.50 1.12
N ARG A 215 8.86 -14.89 1.46
CA ARG A 215 8.34 -16.18 1.03
C ARG A 215 8.32 -16.25 -0.51
N PRO A 216 8.62 -17.43 -1.11
CA PRO A 216 8.66 -17.57 -2.57
C PRO A 216 7.40 -17.05 -3.27
N VAL A 217 6.22 -17.26 -2.67
CA VAL A 217 4.95 -16.80 -3.25
C VAL A 217 4.91 -15.28 -3.45
N PHE A 218 5.48 -14.47 -2.54
CA PHE A 218 5.49 -13.02 -2.68
C PHE A 218 6.47 -12.54 -3.73
N VAL A 219 7.63 -13.18 -3.83
CA VAL A 219 8.59 -12.93 -4.92
C VAL A 219 7.97 -13.28 -6.27
N GLU A 220 7.31 -14.43 -6.38
CA GLU A 220 6.62 -14.87 -7.59
C GLU A 220 5.49 -13.91 -8.00
N GLN A 221 4.67 -13.46 -7.03
CA GLN A 221 3.60 -12.48 -7.22
C GLN A 221 4.13 -11.14 -7.74
N ALA A 222 5.18 -10.61 -7.10
CA ALA A 222 5.82 -9.35 -7.51
C ALA A 222 6.42 -9.44 -8.92
N GLN A 223 7.13 -10.53 -9.22
CA GLN A 223 7.70 -10.76 -10.54
C GLN A 223 6.63 -10.99 -11.61
N ALA A 224 5.54 -11.68 -11.29
CA ALA A 224 4.41 -11.88 -12.21
C ALA A 224 3.76 -10.54 -12.58
N LEU A 225 3.53 -9.67 -11.59
CA LEU A 225 3.05 -8.31 -11.82
C LEU A 225 4.04 -7.51 -12.69
N GLY A 226 5.33 -7.52 -12.33
CA GLY A 226 6.37 -6.82 -13.09
C GLY A 226 6.41 -7.26 -14.56
N ARG A 227 6.38 -8.57 -14.82
CA ARG A 227 6.31 -9.11 -16.19
C ARG A 227 5.03 -8.71 -16.91
N GLY A 228 3.88 -8.86 -16.27
CA GLY A 228 2.57 -8.55 -16.86
C GLY A 228 2.42 -7.08 -17.23
N TRP A 229 2.99 -6.19 -16.41
CA TRP A 229 2.90 -4.74 -16.60
C TRP A 229 4.09 -4.13 -17.34
N GLY A 230 5.12 -4.92 -17.68
CA GLY A 230 6.37 -4.39 -18.23
C GLY A 230 7.11 -3.45 -17.28
N ALA A 231 6.87 -3.61 -15.97
CA ALA A 231 7.45 -2.81 -14.91
C ALA A 231 8.72 -3.48 -14.36
N ARG A 232 9.68 -2.67 -13.90
CA ARG A 232 10.86 -3.21 -13.22
C ARG A 232 10.45 -3.80 -11.87
N CYS A 233 10.86 -5.04 -11.61
CA CYS A 233 10.72 -5.68 -10.30
C CYS A 233 12.08 -5.63 -9.59
N HIS A 234 12.13 -4.97 -8.45
CA HIS A 234 13.30 -4.83 -7.59
C HIS A 234 13.24 -5.89 -6.49
N LEU A 235 14.21 -6.79 -6.46
CA LEU A 235 14.46 -7.67 -5.33
C LEU A 235 15.40 -6.93 -4.38
N VAL A 236 14.92 -6.62 -3.18
CA VAL A 236 15.68 -5.88 -2.18
C VAL A 236 16.41 -6.90 -1.31
N GLU A 237 17.72 -7.00 -1.52
CA GLU A 237 18.60 -7.92 -0.78
C GLU A 237 18.50 -7.68 0.73
N GLU A 238 18.64 -8.75 1.51
CA GLU A 238 18.63 -8.72 2.98
C GLU A 238 17.36 -8.11 3.60
N ARG A 239 16.24 -8.12 2.86
CA ARG A 239 14.93 -7.64 3.31
C ARG A 239 13.88 -8.73 3.19
N HIS A 240 13.01 -8.76 4.19
CA HIS A 240 11.85 -9.63 4.27
C HIS A 240 10.55 -8.81 4.30
N HIS A 241 9.41 -9.48 4.42
CA HIS A 241 8.10 -8.86 4.21
C HIS A 241 7.78 -7.71 5.17
N PHE A 242 8.40 -7.67 6.35
CA PHE A 242 8.09 -6.70 7.41
C PHE A 242 9.01 -5.47 7.42
N ASP A 243 10.20 -5.54 6.84
CA ASP A 243 11.19 -4.44 6.88
C ASP A 243 11.54 -3.88 5.49
N VAL A 244 11.07 -4.49 4.40
CA VAL A 244 11.20 -3.95 3.04
C VAL A 244 10.61 -2.53 2.92
N ILE A 245 9.65 -2.19 3.78
CA ILE A 245 9.00 -0.87 3.86
C ILE A 245 9.84 0.18 4.60
N ASP A 246 10.84 -0.23 5.40
CA ASP A 246 11.69 0.68 6.18
C ASP A 246 12.42 1.68 5.25
N ALA A 247 12.62 1.31 3.97
CA ALA A 247 13.17 2.20 2.95
C ALA A 247 12.36 3.49 2.72
N LEU A 248 11.07 3.53 3.09
CA LEU A 248 10.25 4.74 3.00
C LEU A 248 10.64 5.81 4.05
N GLU A 249 11.33 5.41 5.13
CA GLU A 249 11.84 6.35 6.13
C GLU A 249 13.10 7.10 5.65
N ASP A 250 13.86 6.50 4.74
CA ASP A 250 15.12 7.04 4.25
C ASP A 250 14.92 7.91 2.99
N PRO A 251 15.16 9.24 3.06
CA PRO A 251 15.03 10.13 1.90
C PRO A 251 15.94 9.75 0.73
N GLU A 252 17.05 9.05 0.95
CA GLU A 252 17.99 8.67 -0.11
C GLU A 252 17.76 7.25 -0.65
N SER A 253 16.69 6.56 -0.24
CA SER A 253 16.40 5.22 -0.73
C SER A 253 16.02 5.20 -2.21
N ASP A 254 16.41 4.13 -2.91
CA ASP A 254 16.02 3.91 -4.30
C ASP A 254 14.49 3.82 -4.47
N LEU A 255 13.79 3.34 -3.43
CA LEU A 255 12.33 3.28 -3.39
C LEU A 255 11.71 4.68 -3.45
N LEU A 256 12.18 5.63 -2.64
CA LEU A 256 11.69 7.01 -2.71
C LEU A 256 12.14 7.73 -3.97
N ALA A 257 13.36 7.46 -4.46
CA ALA A 257 13.82 8.02 -5.73
C ALA A 257 12.90 7.61 -6.91
N ALA A 258 12.38 6.38 -6.89
CA ALA A 258 11.42 5.89 -7.88
C ALA A 258 10.00 6.48 -7.75
N LEU A 259 9.64 7.00 -6.57
CA LEU A 259 8.30 7.56 -6.29
C LEU A 259 8.22 9.07 -6.45
N LEU A 260 9.28 9.80 -6.13
CA LEU A 260 9.25 11.25 -5.91
C LEU A 260 9.94 12.07 -7.00
N SER A 261 10.16 11.45 -8.17
CA SER A 261 10.82 12.04 -9.35
C SER A 261 10.06 13.21 -9.94
#